data_AF-A0A428WZR1-F1
#
_entry.id   AF-A0A428WZR1-F1
#
_cell.length_a   1.000
_cell.length_b   1.000
_cell.length_c   1.000
_cell.angle_alpha   90.00
_cell.angle_beta   90.00
_cell.angle_gamma   90.00
#
_symmetry.space_group_name_H-M   'P 1'
#
loop_
_entity.id
_entity.type
_entity.pdbx_description
1 polymer ?
#
loop_
_entity_poly.entity_id
_entity_poly.type
_entity_poly.pdbx_seq_one_letter_code
_entity_poly.pdbx_strand_id
1 'polypeptide(L)'
;MTGGERVRHGSPQRYAEAFLRAARPALEDFPVCRGVRLESLDVEYLTDDRDAEGAVRAVCAVAAVTVRGHRFSYRRGIWPPFHPASTTAAIYATVLEERLLTRPRPPCVSGTDAANEPPVEL
;
A
#
# COMPACT_ATOMS: atom_id res chain seq x y z
N MET A 1 -29.40 18.45 0.12
CA MET A 1 -28.32 18.99 0.97
C MET A 1 -27.91 17.90 1.94
N THR A 2 -26.94 17.05 1.57
CA THR A 2 -26.44 15.97 2.44
C THR A 2 -25.10 16.42 2.99
N GLY A 3 -25.12 16.88 4.24
CA GLY A 3 -23.91 17.11 5.02
C GLY A 3 -23.21 15.78 5.24
N GLY A 4 -22.25 15.46 4.37
CA GLY A 4 -21.30 14.41 4.63
C GLY A 4 -20.52 14.81 5.87
N GLU A 5 -20.79 14.12 6.97
CA GLU A 5 -20.02 14.21 8.20
C GLU A 5 -18.55 14.00 7.84
N ARG A 6 -17.78 15.09 7.76
CA ARG A 6 -16.33 15.02 7.60
C ARG A 6 -15.82 14.38 8.88
N VAL A 7 -15.65 13.07 8.85
CA VAL A 7 -14.97 12.33 9.91
C VAL A 7 -13.69 13.11 10.19
N ARG A 8 -13.50 13.55 11.44
CA ARG A 8 -12.28 14.28 11.82
C ARG A 8 -11.16 13.26 11.91
N HIS A 9 -10.55 12.96 10.77
CA HIS A 9 -9.56 11.89 10.61
C HIS A 9 -8.22 12.14 11.33
N GLY A 10 -8.09 13.22 12.10
CA GLY A 10 -6.84 13.60 12.79
C GLY A 10 -5.80 14.19 11.84
N SER A 11 -4.55 14.27 12.29
CA SER A 11 -3.43 14.64 11.42
C SER A 11 -3.09 13.48 10.45
N PRO A 12 -2.47 13.76 9.30
CA PRO A 12 -2.03 12.73 8.35
C PRO A 12 -1.18 11.64 9.02
N GLN A 13 -0.33 12.01 9.98
CA GLN A 13 0.52 11.09 10.73
C GLN A 13 -0.31 10.13 11.60
N ARG A 14 -1.26 10.66 12.39
CA ARG A 14 -2.13 9.83 13.23
C ARG A 14 -2.97 8.86 12.40
N TYR A 15 -3.45 9.32 11.25
CA TYR A 15 -4.20 8.48 10.34
C TYR A 15 -3.31 7.37 9.75
N ALA A 16 -2.10 7.70 9.31
CA ALA A 16 -1.14 6.75 8.76
C ALA A 16 -0.74 5.68 9.80
N GLU A 17 -0.49 6.06 11.05
CA GLU A 17 -0.22 5.13 12.15
C GLU A 17 -1.38 4.17 12.39
N ALA A 18 -2.61 4.70 12.42
CA ALA A 18 -3.82 3.89 12.56
C ALA A 18 -4.01 2.94 11.38
N PHE A 19 -3.70 3.39 10.16
CA PHE A 19 -3.72 2.56 8.97
C PHE A 19 -2.70 1.43 9.06
N LEU A 20 -1.43 1.72 9.38
CA LEU A 20 -0.38 0.71 9.49
C LEU A 20 -0.73 -0.37 10.54
N ARG A 21 -1.25 0.05 11.69
CA ARG A 21 -1.68 -0.87 12.75
C ARG A 21 -2.81 -1.81 12.30
N ALA A 22 -3.73 -1.31 11.47
CA ALA A 22 -4.84 -2.10 10.95
C ALA A 22 -4.45 -2.97 9.73
N ALA A 23 -3.60 -2.45 8.84
CA ALA A 23 -3.24 -3.10 7.59
C ALA A 23 -2.24 -4.25 7.79
N ARG A 24 -1.30 -4.11 8.72
CA ARG A 24 -0.26 -5.13 8.95
C ARG A 24 -0.81 -6.54 9.19
N PRO A 25 -1.71 -6.80 10.16
CA PRO A 25 -2.25 -8.14 10.37
C PRO A 25 -3.03 -8.65 9.14
N ALA A 26 -3.77 -7.78 8.45
CA ALA A 26 -4.52 -8.14 7.25
C ALA A 26 -3.62 -8.56 6.07
N LEU A 27 -2.39 -8.04 6.00
CA LEU A 27 -1.41 -8.37 4.95
C LEU A 27 -0.50 -9.54 5.35
N GLU A 28 -0.26 -9.76 6.65
CA GLU A 28 0.49 -10.91 7.16
C GLU A 28 -0.33 -12.21 6.99
N ASP A 29 -1.65 -12.13 7.21
CA ASP A 29 -2.56 -13.27 7.15
C ASP A 29 -3.25 -13.43 5.77
N PHE A 30 -2.55 -13.19 4.65
CA PHE A 30 -3.14 -13.38 3.31
C PHE A 30 -3.69 -14.80 3.14
N PRO A 31 -5.02 -15.03 3.21
CA PRO A 31 -5.55 -16.38 3.36
C PRO A 31 -5.57 -17.12 2.02
N VAL A 32 -5.67 -16.39 0.90
CA VAL A 32 -5.96 -16.97 -0.41
C VAL A 32 -4.68 -17.25 -1.21
N CYS A 33 -3.60 -16.48 -0.96
CA CYS A 33 -2.39 -16.57 -1.76
C CYS A 33 -1.29 -17.39 -1.06
N ARG A 34 -1.37 -18.72 -1.13
CA ARG A 34 -0.27 -19.60 -0.66
C ARG A 34 1.05 -19.19 -1.32
N GLY A 35 2.04 -18.86 -0.49
CA GLY A 35 3.38 -18.44 -0.95
C GLY A 35 3.55 -16.94 -1.14
N VAL A 36 2.64 -16.11 -0.63
CA VAL A 36 2.84 -14.67 -0.46
C VAL A 36 3.43 -14.40 0.92
N ARG A 37 4.48 -13.58 0.96
CA ARG A 37 5.10 -13.10 2.18
C ARG A 37 5.16 -11.58 2.14
N LEU A 38 4.68 -10.93 3.19
CA LEU A 38 4.89 -9.50 3.38
C LEU A 38 6.36 -9.26 3.77
N GLU A 39 7.06 -8.43 2.99
CA GLU A 39 8.44 -8.02 3.26
C GLU A 39 8.48 -6.69 4.01
N SER A 40 7.71 -5.72 3.56
CA SER A 40 7.60 -4.41 4.21
C SER A 40 6.24 -3.76 3.97
N LEU A 41 5.86 -2.87 4.89
CA LEU A 41 4.69 -2.02 4.79
C LEU A 41 5.03 -0.68 5.43
N ASP A 42 5.09 0.35 4.59
CA ASP A 42 5.54 1.69 4.95
C ASP A 42 4.60 2.76 4.39
N VAL A 43 4.83 4.01 4.79
CA VAL A 43 4.11 5.17 4.27
C VAL A 43 5.08 6.24 3.75
N GLU A 44 4.73 6.82 2.62
CA GLU A 44 5.42 7.97 2.01
C GLU A 44 4.57 9.21 2.22
N TYR A 45 5.18 10.27 2.76
CA TYR A 45 4.56 11.58 2.89
C TYR A 45 4.98 12.44 1.70
N LEU A 46 3.99 12.92 0.95
CA LEU A 46 4.19 13.85 -0.15
C LEU A 46 3.85 15.25 0.34
N THR A 47 4.85 16.12 0.41
CA THR A 47 4.71 17.54 0.73
C THR A 47 4.54 18.37 -0.55
N ASP A 48 3.91 19.54 -0.47
CA ASP A 48 3.96 20.52 -1.57
C ASP A 48 5.18 21.41 -1.36
N ASP A 49 6.16 21.34 -2.26
CA ASP A 49 7.40 22.12 -2.18
C ASP A 49 7.16 23.64 -2.25
N ARG A 50 5.94 24.07 -2.63
CA ARG A 50 5.55 25.48 -2.70
C ARG A 50 4.95 26.01 -1.40
N ASP A 51 4.71 25.14 -0.41
CA ASP A 51 4.19 25.54 0.90
C ASP A 51 5.36 25.67 1.88
N ALA A 52 5.62 26.90 2.36
CA ALA A 52 6.76 27.19 3.24
C ALA A 52 6.69 26.45 4.60
N GLU A 53 5.50 25.95 4.96
CA GLU A 53 5.25 25.17 6.17
C GLU A 53 5.45 23.65 5.97
N GLY A 54 5.74 23.18 4.74
CA GLY A 54 5.96 21.75 4.46
C GLY A 54 4.72 20.89 4.70
N ALA A 55 3.53 21.43 4.44
CA ALA A 55 2.27 20.75 4.70
C ALA A 55 2.16 19.45 3.89
N VAL A 56 1.76 18.36 4.57
CA VAL A 56 1.54 17.07 3.92
C VAL A 56 0.33 17.16 3.00
N ARG A 57 0.58 17.07 1.70
CA ARG A 57 -0.45 17.08 0.64
C ARG A 57 -1.11 15.71 0.49
N ALA A 58 -0.31 14.64 0.56
CA ALA A 58 -0.80 13.27 0.41
C ALA A 58 0.07 12.28 1.21
N VAL A 59 -0.53 11.13 1.51
CA VAL A 59 0.17 10.00 2.10
C VAL A 59 -0.11 8.79 1.23
N CYS A 60 0.94 8.08 0.83
CA CYS A 60 0.86 6.83 0.09
C CYS A 60 1.31 5.67 0.98
N ALA A 61 0.54 4.59 1.03
CA ALA A 61 0.98 3.34 1.63
C ALA A 61 1.69 2.48 0.58
N VAL A 62 2.84 1.92 0.95
CA VAL A 62 3.66 1.08 0.09
C VAL A 62 3.86 -0.27 0.77
N ALA A 63 3.46 -1.34 0.10
CA ALA A 63 3.69 -2.71 0.54
C ALA A 63 4.66 -3.39 -0.43
N ALA A 64 5.68 -4.04 0.10
CA ALA A 64 6.51 -4.96 -0.65
C ALA A 64 6.15 -6.39 -0.26
N VAL A 65 5.86 -7.23 -1.26
CA VAL A 65 5.50 -8.63 -1.06
C VAL A 65 6.33 -9.53 -1.95
N THR A 66 6.67 -10.72 -1.46
CA THR A 66 7.28 -11.77 -2.25
C THR A 66 6.21 -12.80 -2.59
N VAL A 67 6.04 -13.09 -3.88
CA VAL A 67 5.10 -14.11 -4.37
C VAL A 67 5.86 -15.09 -5.23
N ARG A 68 5.91 -16.37 -4.79
CA ARG A 68 6.62 -17.45 -5.52
C ARG A 68 8.08 -17.09 -5.88
N GLY A 69 8.78 -16.39 -5.00
CA GLY A 69 10.18 -15.97 -5.20
C GLY A 69 10.38 -14.67 -5.96
N HIS A 70 9.31 -14.01 -6.43
CA HIS A 70 9.38 -12.72 -7.10
C HIS A 70 8.88 -11.60 -6.19
N ARG A 71 9.60 -10.49 -6.16
CA ARG A 71 9.25 -9.31 -5.35
C ARG A 71 8.38 -8.35 -6.14
N PHE A 72 7.30 -7.91 -5.51
CA PHE A 72 6.35 -6.93 -6.03
C PHE A 72 6.20 -5.78 -5.05
N SER A 73 6.01 -4.58 -5.56
CA SER A 73 5.67 -3.39 -4.77
C SER A 73 4.27 -2.92 -5.14
N TYR A 74 3.48 -2.55 -4.15
CA TYR A 74 2.15 -1.98 -4.34
C TYR A 74 2.04 -0.67 -3.61
N ARG A 75 1.65 0.37 -4.35
CA ARG A 75 1.59 1.75 -3.85
C ARG A 75 0.19 2.32 -4.04
N ARG A 76 -0.36 2.91 -2.99
CA ARG A 76 -1.69 3.53 -3.04
C ARG A 76 -1.80 4.75 -2.14
N GLY A 77 -2.44 5.81 -2.64
CA GLY A 77 -2.84 6.96 -1.82
C GLY A 77 -3.86 6.57 -0.74
N ILE A 78 -3.59 6.94 0.50
CA ILE A 78 -4.43 6.71 1.68
C ILE A 78 -4.91 8.01 2.34
N TRP A 79 -4.28 9.15 2.00
CA TRP A 79 -4.64 10.49 2.46
C TRP A 79 -4.71 11.48 1.28
N PRO A 80 -5.69 12.40 1.22
CA PRO A 80 -6.75 12.63 2.21
C PRO A 80 -7.73 11.45 2.29
N PRO A 81 -8.24 11.14 3.50
CA PRO A 81 -8.96 9.91 3.74
C PRO A 81 -10.44 10.08 3.36
N PHE A 82 -10.98 9.07 2.68
CA PHE A 82 -12.41 8.96 2.42
C PHE A 82 -13.11 8.05 3.43
N HIS A 83 -12.35 7.21 4.14
CA HIS A 83 -12.85 6.20 5.07
C HIS A 83 -12.01 6.20 6.36
N PRO A 84 -12.52 5.59 7.45
CA PRO A 84 -11.70 5.27 8.61
C PRO A 84 -10.49 4.40 8.23
N ALA A 85 -9.40 4.52 8.98
CA ALA A 85 -8.14 3.84 8.68
C ALA A 85 -8.28 2.31 8.57
N SER A 86 -9.14 1.69 9.40
CA SER A 86 -9.43 0.26 9.35
C SER A 86 -10.13 -0.16 8.05
N THR A 87 -11.11 0.62 7.58
CA THR A 87 -11.78 0.39 6.30
C THR A 87 -10.81 0.57 5.14
N THR A 88 -9.99 1.63 5.15
CA THR A 88 -8.96 1.85 4.14
C THR A 88 -7.93 0.72 4.12
N ALA A 89 -7.53 0.20 5.28
CA ALA A 89 -6.64 -0.95 5.40
C ALA A 89 -7.24 -2.22 4.78
N ALA A 90 -8.51 -2.53 5.06
CA ALA A 90 -9.20 -3.67 4.45
C ALA A 90 -9.27 -3.52 2.92
N ILE A 91 -9.67 -2.35 2.42
CA ILE A 91 -9.72 -2.08 0.97
C ILE A 91 -8.32 -2.17 0.35
N TYR A 92 -7.28 -1.71 1.05
CA TYR A 92 -5.90 -1.80 0.58
C TYR A 92 -5.47 -3.26 0.44
N ALA A 93 -5.71 -4.09 1.46
CA ALA A 93 -5.37 -5.51 1.45
C ALA A 93 -6.13 -6.27 0.36
N THR A 94 -7.44 -6.06 0.23
CA THR A 94 -8.26 -6.71 -0.82
C THR A 94 -7.78 -6.35 -2.23
N VAL A 95 -7.48 -5.07 -2.50
CA VAL A 95 -7.01 -4.67 -3.82
C VAL A 95 -5.61 -5.21 -4.11
N LEU A 96 -4.73 -5.27 -3.11
CA LEU A 96 -3.43 -5.91 -3.25
C LEU A 96 -3.60 -7.40 -3.58
N GLU A 97 -4.44 -8.13 -2.84
CA GLU A 97 -4.74 -9.53 -3.09
C GLU A 97 -5.28 -9.75 -4.51
N GLU A 98 -6.26 -8.94 -4.94
CA GLU A 98 -6.81 -9.00 -6.30
C GLU A 98 -5.72 -8.79 -7.37
N ARG A 99 -4.82 -7.82 -7.17
CA ARG A 99 -3.70 -7.57 -8.09
C ARG A 99 -2.71 -8.74 -8.13
N LEU A 100 -2.41 -9.35 -6.99
CA LEU A 100 -1.54 -10.52 -6.94
C LEU A 100 -2.15 -11.74 -7.64
N LEU A 101 -3.48 -11.87 -7.60
CA LEU A 101 -4.19 -12.97 -8.27
C LEU A 101 -4.34 -12.73 -9.78
N THR A 102 -4.48 -11.48 -10.22
CA THR A 102 -4.77 -11.13 -11.62
C THR A 102 -3.53 -10.76 -12.44
N ARG A 103 -2.44 -10.32 -11.80
CA ARG A 103 -1.18 -9.90 -12.46
C ARG A 103 0.08 -10.76 -12.18
N PRO A 104 0.03 -12.05 -11.76
CA PRO A 104 1.26 -12.80 -11.51
C PRO A 104 1.82 -13.40 -12.80
N ARG A 105 2.27 -12.56 -13.72
CA ARG A 105 3.28 -12.95 -14.71
C ARG A 105 4.46 -12.00 -14.60
N PRO A 106 5.53 -12.38 -13.88
CA PRO A 106 6.81 -11.73 -14.12
C PRO A 106 7.13 -11.85 -15.61
N PRO A 107 7.83 -10.87 -16.23
CA PRO A 107 8.31 -11.02 -17.58
C PRO A 107 9.12 -12.32 -17.64
N CYS A 108 8.82 -13.19 -18.62
CA CYS A 108 9.59 -14.39 -18.86
C CYS A 108 11.01 -13.96 -19.27
N VAL A 109 11.93 -13.80 -18.32
CA VAL A 109 13.35 -13.58 -18.62
C VAL A 109 13.92 -14.91 -19.13
N SER A 110 13.82 -15.09 -20.44
CA SER A 110 14.47 -16.20 -21.13
C SER A 110 15.98 -15.95 -21.15
N GLY A 111 16.67 -16.47 -20.13
CA GLY A 111 18.11 -16.70 -20.15
C GLY A 111 18.99 -15.53 -19.72
N THR A 112 19.77 -15.79 -18.66
CA THR A 112 21.05 -15.15 -18.31
C THR A 112 21.05 -13.63 -18.06
N ASP A 113 20.53 -13.20 -16.91
CA ASP A 113 21.27 -12.35 -15.95
C ASP A 113 20.46 -12.24 -14.64
N ALA A 114 20.82 -13.02 -13.61
CA ALA A 114 20.03 -13.16 -12.38
C ALA A 114 20.45 -12.18 -11.26
N ALA A 115 20.98 -11.01 -11.62
CA ALA A 115 21.33 -10.00 -10.66
C ALA A 115 20.71 -8.66 -11.05
N ASN A 116 19.85 -8.14 -10.18
CA ASN A 116 19.42 -6.73 -10.13
C ASN A 116 18.18 -6.32 -10.93
N GLU A 117 17.14 -7.16 -11.01
CA GLU A 117 15.83 -6.66 -11.46
C GLU A 117 15.13 -5.87 -10.34
N PRO A 118 14.70 -4.61 -10.60
CA PRO A 118 13.93 -3.82 -9.65
C PRO A 118 12.55 -4.46 -9.41
N PRO A 119 11.95 -4.24 -8.23
CA PRO A 119 10.62 -4.78 -7.92
C PRO A 119 9.57 -4.31 -8.93
N VAL A 120 8.70 -5.23 -9.35
CA VAL A 120 7.60 -4.92 -10.26
C VAL A 120 6.55 -4.11 -9.51
N GLU A 121 6.25 -2.90 -9.99
CA GLU A 121 5.19 -2.05 -9.44
C GLU A 121 3.80 -2.54 -9.89
N LEU A 122 2.93 -2.81 -8.92
CA LEU A 122 1.59 -3.39 -9.14
C LEU A 122 0.48 -2.39 -9.31
#